data_AF-A0A1Z8PZF1-F1
#
_entry.id   AF-A0A1Z8PZF1-F1
#
_cell.length_a   1.000
_cell.length_b   1.000
_cell.length_c   1.000
_cell.angle_alpha   90.00
_cell.angle_beta   90.00
_cell.angle_gamma   90.00
#
_symmetry.space_group_name_H-M   'P 1'
#
loop_
_entity.id
_entity.type
_entity.pdbx_description
1 polymer ?
#
loop_
_entity_poly.entity_id
_entity_poly.type
_entity_poly.pdbx_seq_one_letter_code
_entity_poly.pdbx_strand_id
1 'polypeptide(L)'
;MSGLNQNSTKGVILARTDILDIVRHFKDAEEGRRFTPALGLSALHDAVNTAFAHTDLEDSQRENVNLFINALQDLYETVSEQDQEAEAFVVEREDLRDITENLHCLRQVICIQHSELRHHDISTALLWAKTALRRLAERGWNAGLFPRGAVMS
;
A
#
# COMPACT_ATOMS: atom_id res chain seq x y z
N MET A 1 38.62 4.34 10.91
CA MET A 1 37.19 3.99 10.85
C MET A 1 36.41 5.27 10.64
N SER A 2 35.77 5.41 9.48
CA SER A 2 34.64 6.32 9.21
C SER A 2 34.21 6.06 7.77
N GLY A 3 33.63 4.88 7.56
CA GLY A 3 32.82 4.63 6.37
C GLY A 3 31.46 5.24 6.64
N LEU A 4 31.30 6.53 6.34
CA LEU A 4 29.98 7.09 6.12
C LEU A 4 29.42 6.36 4.89
N ASN A 5 28.54 5.39 5.15
CA ASN A 5 27.82 4.69 4.11
C ASN A 5 26.80 5.67 3.51
N GLN A 6 27.26 6.46 2.54
CA GLN A 6 26.46 7.38 1.73
C GLN A 6 25.61 6.61 0.70
N ASN A 7 24.97 5.52 1.11
CA ASN A 7 23.78 5.07 0.41
C ASN A 7 22.63 5.93 0.90
N SER A 8 22.60 7.19 0.44
CA SER A 8 21.38 7.97 0.47
C SER A 8 20.42 7.33 -0.53
N THR A 9 19.71 6.30 -0.10
CA THR A 9 18.55 5.77 -0.81
C THR A 9 17.58 6.93 -0.89
N LYS A 10 17.49 7.58 -2.06
CA LYS A 10 16.59 8.71 -2.27
C LYS A 10 15.17 8.19 -2.06
N GLY A 11 14.59 8.49 -0.89
CA GLY A 11 13.18 8.26 -0.62
C GLY A 11 12.30 8.87 -1.70
N VAL A 12 11.15 8.26 -1.93
CA VAL A 12 10.15 8.76 -2.88
C VAL A 12 9.25 9.73 -2.14
N ILE A 13 8.97 10.87 -2.75
CA ILE A 13 8.05 11.85 -2.19
C ILE A 13 6.63 11.50 -2.65
N LEU A 14 5.73 11.20 -1.72
CA LEU A 14 4.30 11.06 -1.95
C LEU A 14 3.57 12.31 -1.49
N ALA A 15 2.68 12.87 -2.31
CA ALA A 15 1.81 13.93 -1.85
C ALA A 15 0.74 13.36 -0.91
N ARG A 16 0.30 14.15 0.07
CA ARG A 16 -0.80 13.78 0.98
C ARG A 16 -2.06 13.39 0.21
N THR A 17 -2.34 14.06 -0.90
CA THR A 17 -3.47 13.77 -1.78
C THR A 17 -3.39 12.37 -2.38
N ASP A 18 -2.19 11.88 -2.71
CA ASP A 18 -2.03 10.53 -3.26
C ASP A 18 -2.39 9.46 -2.22
N ILE A 19 -1.95 9.66 -0.97
CA ILE A 19 -2.30 8.74 0.12
C ILE A 19 -3.79 8.81 0.41
N LEU A 20 -4.36 10.01 0.51
CA LEU A 20 -5.80 10.18 0.74
C LEU A 20 -6.64 9.54 -0.37
N ASP A 21 -6.23 9.62 -1.63
CA ASP A 21 -6.93 8.95 -2.73
C ASP A 21 -6.91 7.42 -2.60
N ILE A 22 -5.86 6.85 -2.01
CA ILE A 22 -5.78 5.41 -1.70
C ILE A 22 -6.75 5.05 -0.58
N VAL A 23 -6.81 5.85 0.49
CA VAL A 23 -7.41 5.42 1.75
C VAL A 23 -8.79 6.01 2.07
N ARG A 24 -9.26 7.01 1.33
CA ARG A 24 -10.52 7.73 1.60
C ARG A 24 -11.77 6.85 1.70
N HIS A 25 -11.74 5.65 1.11
CA HIS A 25 -12.86 4.71 1.13
C HIS A 25 -12.95 3.88 2.42
N PHE A 26 -11.95 3.99 3.30
CA PHE A 26 -11.95 3.40 4.64
C PHE A 26 -12.33 4.43 5.73
N LYS A 27 -12.71 5.65 5.34
CA LYS A 27 -12.99 6.78 6.23
C LYS A 27 -14.18 6.56 7.16
N ASP A 28 -15.16 5.78 6.75
CA ASP A 28 -16.44 5.62 7.47
C ASP A 28 -16.36 4.59 8.61
N ALA A 29 -15.20 3.97 8.85
CA ALA A 29 -15.04 2.93 9.88
C ALA A 29 -14.92 3.47 11.32
N GLU A 30 -14.58 4.76 11.52
CA GLU A 30 -14.46 5.36 12.87
C GLU A 30 -15.24 6.68 12.97
N GLU A 31 -16.52 6.59 13.35
CA GLU A 31 -17.34 7.76 13.65
C GLU A 31 -16.71 8.58 14.81
N GLY A 32 -16.43 9.86 14.54
CA GLY A 32 -16.04 10.84 15.57
C GLY A 32 -14.55 11.18 15.64
N ARG A 33 -13.66 10.54 14.87
CA ARG A 33 -12.25 10.92 14.76
C ARG A 33 -11.95 11.71 13.49
N ARG A 34 -11.00 12.65 13.56
CA ARG A 34 -10.48 13.37 12.37
C ARG A 34 -9.71 12.35 11.53
N PHE A 35 -10.26 11.97 10.38
CA PHE A 35 -9.59 11.05 9.45
C PHE A 35 -8.21 11.58 9.03
N THR A 36 -7.18 10.75 9.17
CA THR A 36 -5.81 11.05 8.75
C THR A 36 -5.30 10.02 7.74
N PRO A 37 -4.29 10.35 6.92
CA PRO A 37 -3.63 9.38 6.04
C PRO A 37 -3.16 8.13 6.78
N ALA A 38 -2.56 8.29 7.97
CA ALA A 38 -2.10 7.16 8.78
C ALA A 38 -3.25 6.24 9.20
N LEU A 39 -4.35 6.80 9.71
CA LEU A 39 -5.55 6.02 10.07
C LEU A 39 -6.11 5.25 8.88
N GLY A 40 -6.17 5.88 7.71
CA GLY A 40 -6.64 5.21 6.50
C GLY A 40 -5.71 4.10 6.00
N LEU A 41 -4.38 4.26 6.15
CA LEU A 41 -3.40 3.22 5.80
C LEU A 41 -3.49 2.03 6.75
N SER A 42 -3.66 2.29 8.05
CA SER A 42 -3.92 1.23 9.04
C SER A 42 -5.20 0.47 8.70
N ALA A 43 -6.30 1.16 8.38
CA ALA A 43 -7.55 0.50 7.99
C ALA A 43 -7.42 -0.31 6.69
N LEU A 44 -6.64 0.18 5.71
CA LEU A 44 -6.31 -0.57 4.50
C LEU A 44 -5.51 -1.84 4.85
N HIS A 45 -4.46 -1.72 5.67
CA HIS A 45 -3.64 -2.86 6.09
C HIS A 45 -4.48 -3.93 6.80
N ASP A 46 -5.37 -3.54 7.72
CA ASP A 46 -6.26 -4.47 8.43
C ASP A 46 -7.24 -5.16 7.48
N ALA A 47 -7.81 -4.41 6.53
CA ALA A 47 -8.70 -4.96 5.51
C ALA A 47 -7.97 -5.98 4.63
N VAL A 48 -6.74 -5.69 4.23
CA VAL A 48 -5.89 -6.60 3.45
C VAL A 48 -5.57 -7.86 4.24
N ASN A 49 -5.11 -7.74 5.49
CA ASN A 49 -4.84 -8.89 6.36
C ASN A 49 -6.07 -9.79 6.53
N THR A 50 -7.22 -9.18 6.83
CA THR A 50 -8.49 -9.89 6.98
C THR A 50 -8.86 -10.62 5.68
N ALA A 51 -8.59 -10.01 4.54
CA ALA A 51 -8.90 -10.59 3.25
C ALA A 51 -8.05 -11.81 2.93
N PHE A 52 -6.76 -11.79 3.29
CA PHE A 52 -5.85 -12.90 3.07
C PHE A 52 -5.93 -13.99 4.16
N ALA A 53 -6.37 -13.67 5.38
CA ALA A 53 -6.47 -14.64 6.48
C ALA A 53 -7.39 -15.84 6.18
N HIS A 54 -8.37 -15.67 5.31
CA HIS A 54 -9.36 -16.69 4.94
C HIS A 54 -9.14 -17.29 3.55
N THR A 55 -8.10 -16.88 2.84
CA THR A 55 -7.80 -17.37 1.48
C THR A 55 -6.75 -18.47 1.55
N ASP A 56 -7.05 -19.63 0.96
CA ASP A 56 -6.05 -20.67 0.76
C ASP A 56 -5.13 -20.26 -0.40
N LEU A 57 -3.85 -20.02 -0.08
CA LEU A 57 -2.84 -19.53 -1.02
C LEU A 57 -1.71 -20.54 -1.14
N GLU A 58 -1.23 -20.71 -2.37
CA GLU A 58 0.01 -21.42 -2.65
C GLU A 58 1.21 -20.70 -1.99
N ASP A 59 2.28 -21.43 -1.67
CA ASP A 59 3.44 -20.89 -0.94
C ASP A 59 4.09 -19.68 -1.64
N SER A 60 4.18 -19.72 -2.97
CA SER A 60 4.72 -18.61 -3.79
C SER A 60 3.84 -17.36 -3.73
N GLN A 61 2.52 -17.51 -3.58
CA GLN A 61 1.60 -16.40 -3.42
C GLN A 61 1.62 -15.87 -2.00
N ARG A 62 1.79 -16.75 -1.01
CA ARG A 62 1.91 -16.39 0.40
C ARG A 62 3.11 -15.47 0.66
N GLU A 63 4.24 -15.74 0.03
CA GLU A 63 5.43 -14.87 0.10
C GLU A 63 5.13 -13.46 -0.45
N ASN A 64 4.59 -13.37 -1.66
CA ASN A 64 4.21 -12.10 -2.30
C ASN A 64 3.19 -11.30 -1.47
N VAL A 65 2.24 -11.99 -0.84
CA VAL A 65 1.24 -11.39 0.04
C VAL A 65 1.87 -10.85 1.32
N ASN A 66 2.80 -11.59 1.93
CA ASN A 66 3.50 -11.11 3.11
C ASN A 66 4.36 -9.87 2.80
N LEU A 67 5.07 -9.87 1.66
CA LEU A 67 5.79 -8.68 1.19
C LEU A 67 4.86 -7.49 1.01
N PHE A 68 3.69 -7.71 0.40
CA PHE A 68 2.68 -6.67 0.23
C PHE A 68 2.15 -6.11 1.57
N ILE A 69 1.83 -6.99 2.52
CA ILE A 69 1.30 -6.62 3.84
C ILE A 69 2.35 -5.85 4.64
N ASN A 70 3.59 -6.35 4.69
CA ASN A 70 4.68 -5.69 5.39
C ASN A 70 4.96 -4.31 4.80
N ALA A 71 5.05 -4.19 3.48
CA ALA A 71 5.27 -2.89 2.83
C ALA A 71 4.12 -1.89 3.08
N LEU A 72 2.86 -2.35 3.23
CA LEU A 72 1.75 -1.50 3.67
C LEU A 72 1.89 -1.06 5.13
N GLN A 73 2.37 -1.95 6.01
CA GLN A 73 2.66 -1.64 7.41
C GLN A 73 3.80 -0.61 7.51
N ASP A 74 4.90 -0.80 6.78
CA ASP A 74 6.05 0.11 6.75
C ASP A 74 5.65 1.50 6.21
N LEU A 75 4.81 1.54 5.17
CA LEU A 75 4.22 2.78 4.66
C LEU A 75 3.33 3.47 5.71
N TYR A 76 2.52 2.72 6.45
CA TYR A 76 1.73 3.24 7.55
C TYR A 76 2.62 3.84 8.65
N GLU A 77 3.65 3.12 9.09
CA GLU A 77 4.57 3.56 10.15
C GLU A 77 5.29 4.85 9.73
N THR A 78 5.85 4.86 8.52
CA THR A 78 6.52 6.01 7.91
C THR A 78 5.60 7.24 7.88
N VAL A 79 4.35 7.06 7.45
CA VAL A 79 3.37 8.15 7.38
C VAL A 79 2.96 8.60 8.77
N SER A 80 2.75 7.68 9.71
CA SER A 80 2.37 7.97 11.09
C SER A 80 3.45 8.78 11.83
N GLU A 81 4.73 8.47 11.60
CA GLU A 81 5.86 9.21 12.18
C GLU A 81 5.96 10.65 11.65
N GLN A 82 5.55 10.85 10.39
CA GLN A 82 5.63 12.14 9.70
C GLN A 82 4.33 12.96 9.79
N ASP A 83 3.21 12.39 10.24
CA ASP A 83 1.89 13.05 10.21
C ASP A 83 1.73 14.10 11.32
N GLN A 84 2.30 15.28 11.07
CA GLN A 84 2.00 16.54 11.75
C GLN A 84 1.34 17.52 10.75
N GLU A 85 0.29 17.07 10.07
CA GLU A 85 -0.34 17.81 8.95
C GLU A 85 0.57 17.98 7.72
N ALA A 86 1.56 17.10 7.55
CA ALA A 86 2.48 17.12 6.42
C ALA A 86 1.73 17.07 5.07
N GLU A 87 2.15 17.94 4.14
CA GLU A 87 1.63 17.98 2.77
C GLU A 87 2.23 16.89 1.87
N ALA A 88 3.39 16.35 2.26
CA ALA A 88 4.08 15.29 1.56
C ALA A 88 4.86 14.39 2.53
N PHE A 89 5.10 13.16 2.11
CA PHE A 89 5.75 12.12 2.88
C PHE A 89 6.96 11.60 2.12
N VAL A 90 8.09 11.40 2.81
CA VAL A 90 9.26 10.75 2.26
C VAL A 90 9.18 9.28 2.65
N VAL A 91 8.96 8.41 1.67
CA VAL A 91 8.79 6.97 1.87
C VAL A 91 9.91 6.17 1.23
N GLU A 92 10.16 4.97 1.72
CA GLU A 92 11.17 4.13 1.11
C GLU A 92 10.74 3.67 -0.28
N ARG A 93 11.73 3.56 -1.17
CA ARG A 93 11.48 3.10 -2.54
C ARG A 93 11.10 1.62 -2.58
N GLU A 94 11.66 0.85 -1.66
CA GLU A 94 11.45 -0.59 -1.54
C GLU A 94 9.99 -0.89 -1.19
N ASP A 95 9.42 -0.22 -0.19
CA ASP A 95 8.01 -0.37 0.19
C ASP A 95 7.09 -0.10 -1.00
N LEU A 96 7.32 0.99 -1.73
CA LEU A 96 6.53 1.31 -2.90
C LEU A 96 6.72 0.31 -4.04
N ARG A 97 7.93 -0.19 -4.25
CA ARG A 97 8.18 -1.24 -5.24
C ARG A 97 7.38 -2.49 -4.86
N ASP A 98 7.51 -2.95 -3.62
CA ASP A 98 6.91 -4.19 -3.14
C ASP A 98 5.38 -4.09 -3.11
N ILE A 99 4.82 -2.94 -2.73
CA ILE A 99 3.38 -2.65 -2.91
C ILE A 99 3.00 -2.80 -4.38
N THR A 100 3.71 -2.14 -5.30
CA THR A 100 3.31 -2.09 -6.72
C THR A 100 3.48 -3.40 -7.47
N GLU A 101 4.53 -4.18 -7.18
CA GLU A 101 4.79 -5.48 -7.80
C GLU A 101 3.78 -6.54 -7.31
N ASN A 102 3.36 -6.44 -6.04
CA ASN A 102 2.43 -7.40 -5.42
C ASN A 102 0.96 -6.97 -5.45
N LEU A 103 0.62 -5.83 -6.09
CA LEU A 103 -0.78 -5.38 -6.30
C LEU A 103 -1.70 -6.42 -6.95
N HIS A 104 -1.14 -7.37 -7.70
CA HIS A 104 -1.89 -8.42 -8.36
C HIS A 104 -2.53 -9.38 -7.36
N CYS A 105 -1.92 -9.61 -6.19
CA CYS A 105 -2.44 -10.47 -5.13
C CYS A 105 -3.81 -10.00 -4.62
N LEU A 106 -4.03 -8.67 -4.52
CA LEU A 106 -5.33 -8.11 -4.13
C LEU A 106 -6.46 -8.46 -5.10
N ARG A 107 -6.15 -8.66 -6.39
CA ARG A 107 -7.19 -8.98 -7.39
C ARG A 107 -7.90 -10.30 -7.05
N GLN A 108 -7.13 -11.33 -6.72
CA GLN A 108 -7.65 -12.66 -6.48
C GLN A 108 -8.55 -12.65 -5.25
N VAL A 109 -8.13 -11.97 -4.20
CA VAL A 109 -8.88 -11.90 -2.94
C VAL A 109 -10.12 -11.03 -3.04
N ILE A 110 -10.08 -9.88 -3.73
CA ILE A 110 -11.30 -9.09 -3.97
C ILE A 110 -12.36 -9.94 -4.69
N CYS A 111 -11.97 -10.76 -5.66
CA CYS A 111 -12.90 -11.65 -6.35
C CYS A 111 -13.51 -12.71 -5.42
N ILE A 112 -12.69 -13.34 -4.56
CA ILE A 112 -13.13 -14.36 -3.59
C ILE A 112 -14.05 -13.73 -2.54
N GLN A 113 -13.65 -12.60 -1.95
CA GLN A 113 -14.46 -11.89 -0.96
C GLN A 113 -15.79 -11.42 -1.53
N HIS A 114 -15.83 -10.92 -2.77
CA HIS A 114 -17.07 -10.47 -3.39
C HIS A 114 -18.07 -11.63 -3.64
N SER A 115 -17.58 -12.87 -3.80
CA SER A 115 -18.44 -14.04 -3.90
C SER A 115 -18.88 -14.63 -2.56
N GLU A 116 -18.05 -14.51 -1.51
CA GLU A 116 -18.21 -15.27 -0.26
C GLU A 116 -18.62 -14.42 0.94
N LEU A 117 -18.16 -13.18 1.01
CA LEU A 117 -18.34 -12.30 2.16
C LEU A 117 -19.29 -11.18 1.75
N ARG A 118 -20.44 -11.11 2.42
CA ARG A 118 -21.49 -10.08 2.25
C ARG A 118 -21.01 -8.65 2.61
N HIS A 119 -19.71 -8.38 2.63
CA HIS A 119 -19.04 -7.12 2.92
C HIS A 119 -18.73 -6.38 1.62
N HIS A 120 -19.79 -6.01 0.89
CA HIS A 120 -19.70 -5.24 -0.35
C HIS A 120 -18.85 -3.97 -0.18
N ASP A 121 -18.90 -3.34 1.00
CA ASP A 121 -18.22 -2.08 1.26
C ASP A 121 -16.70 -2.24 1.33
N ILE A 122 -16.20 -3.28 2.01
CA ILE A 122 -14.75 -3.56 2.12
C ILE A 122 -14.18 -3.99 0.76
N SER A 123 -14.88 -4.89 0.05
CA SER A 123 -14.45 -5.33 -1.29
C SER A 123 -14.37 -4.15 -2.27
N THR A 124 -15.33 -3.22 -2.18
CA THR A 124 -15.35 -1.99 -2.99
C THR A 124 -14.22 -1.04 -2.58
N ALA A 125 -13.97 -0.86 -1.28
CA ALA A 125 -12.88 -0.03 -0.77
C ALA A 125 -11.50 -0.57 -1.22
N LEU A 126 -11.28 -1.88 -1.12
CA LEU A 126 -10.07 -2.55 -1.61
C LEU A 126 -9.90 -2.39 -3.13
N LEU A 127 -10.98 -2.46 -3.91
CA LEU A 127 -10.93 -2.22 -5.36
C LEU A 127 -10.50 -0.78 -5.67
N TRP A 128 -11.06 0.21 -4.97
CA TRP A 128 -10.65 1.61 -5.13
C TRP A 128 -9.20 1.85 -4.73
N ALA A 129 -8.78 1.33 -3.58
CA ALA A 129 -7.40 1.43 -3.11
C ALA A 129 -6.42 0.84 -4.14
N LYS A 130 -6.73 -0.34 -4.67
CA LYS A 130 -5.96 -0.97 -5.75
C LYS A 130 -5.89 -0.10 -7.00
N THR A 131 -7.00 0.51 -7.42
CA THR A 131 -7.02 1.41 -8.58
C THR A 131 -6.17 2.66 -8.34
N ALA A 132 -6.22 3.25 -7.15
CA ALA A 132 -5.41 4.41 -6.77
C ALA A 132 -3.92 4.06 -6.73
N LEU A 133 -3.56 2.95 -6.08
CA LEU A 133 -2.19 2.44 -6.03
C LEU A 133 -1.63 2.15 -7.43
N ARG A 134 -2.43 1.58 -8.34
CA ARG A 134 -2.01 1.37 -9.73
C ARG A 134 -1.73 2.70 -10.46
N ARG A 135 -2.56 3.73 -10.27
CA ARG A 135 -2.31 5.05 -10.87
C ARG A 135 -1.07 5.72 -10.29
N LEU A 136 -0.81 5.53 -8.99
CA LEU A 136 0.41 6.00 -8.34
C LEU A 136 1.64 5.28 -8.94
N ALA A 137 1.56 3.95 -9.08
CA ALA A 137 2.58 3.15 -9.73
C ALA A 137 2.86 3.67 -11.15
N GLU A 138 1.84 3.78 -12.00
CA GLU A 138 1.99 4.24 -13.39
C GLU A 138 2.65 5.63 -13.47
N ARG A 139 2.28 6.56 -12.58
CA ARG A 139 2.94 7.87 -12.48
C ARG A 139 4.40 7.75 -12.06
N GLY A 140 4.71 6.94 -11.05
CA GLY A 140 6.08 6.77 -10.57
C GLY A 140 6.99 5.99 -11.53
N TRP A 141 6.47 4.97 -12.22
CA TRP A 141 7.19 4.27 -13.29
C TRP A 141 7.50 5.21 -14.46
N ASN A 142 6.54 6.03 -14.88
CA ASN A 142 6.73 7.00 -15.97
C ASN A 142 7.66 8.16 -15.58
N ALA A 143 7.74 8.50 -14.30
CA ALA A 143 8.66 9.51 -13.76
C ALA A 143 10.06 8.95 -13.43
N GLY A 144 10.31 7.65 -13.65
CA GLY A 144 11.59 7.01 -13.33
C GLY A 144 11.87 6.87 -11.83
N LEU A 145 10.83 6.96 -10.98
CA LEU A 145 10.92 6.81 -9.52
C LEU A 145 11.10 5.35 -9.11
N PHE A 146 10.66 4.41 -9.96
CA PHE A 146 10.84 2.97 -9.81
C PHE A 146 11.59 2.47 -11.06
N PRO A 147 12.85 2.00 -10.96
CA PRO A 147 13.51 1.35 -12.08
C PRO A 147 12.81 0.01 -12.33
N ARG A 148 12.27 -0.23 -13.53
CA ARG A 148 11.67 -1.55 -13.83
C ARG A 148 12.75 -2.56 -13.53
N GLY A 149 12.47 -3.49 -12.62
CA GLY A 149 13.39 -4.59 -12.34
C GLY A 149 13.90 -5.06 -13.69
N ALA A 150 15.23 -5.01 -13.87
CA ALA A 150 15.85 -5.56 -15.04
C ALA A 150 15.50 -7.05 -15.00
N VAL A 151 14.37 -7.42 -15.61
CA VAL A 151 14.05 -8.79 -15.94
C VAL A 151 15.18 -9.16 -16.88
N MET A 152 16.20 -9.81 -16.35
CA MET A 152 17.26 -10.40 -17.17
C MET A 152 16.54 -11.38 -18.09
N SER A 153 16.64 -11.07 -19.39
CA SER A 153 16.27 -11.94 -20.50
C SER A 153 16.88 -13.34 -20.37
#